data_AF-A0A7X3SIV0-F1
#
_entry.id   AF-A0A7X3SIV0-F1
#
_cell.length_a   1.000
_cell.length_b   1.000
_cell.length_c   1.000
_cell.angle_alpha   90.00
_cell.angle_beta   90.00
_cell.angle_gamma   90.00
#
_symmetry.space_group_name_H-M   'P 1'
#
loop_
_entity.id
_entity.type
_entity.pdbx_description
1 polymer ?
#
loop_
_entity_poly.entity_id
_entity_poly.type
_entity_poly.pdbx_seq_one_letter_code
_entity_poly.pdbx_strand_id
1 'polypeptide(L)' 'MPEGSGKGGRMDDRKLTVCYGRGNYKQSPPQILLQGKWLEQAGFSAGDKITVKCQQGQLIITKNGKRADSTE' A
#
# COMPACT_ATOMS: atom_id res chain seq x y z
N MET A 1 -29.92 -0.30 22.15
CA MET A 1 -29.83 0.63 21.00
C MET A 1 -28.53 1.42 21.13
N PRO A 2 -27.86 1.87 20.05
CA PRO A 2 -27.59 1.22 18.76
C PRO A 2 -26.06 1.19 18.40
N GLU A 3 -25.76 0.45 17.33
CA GLU A 3 -24.66 0.59 16.34
C GLU A 3 -23.23 0.99 16.78
N GLY A 4 -22.35 -0.02 16.80
CA GLY A 4 -20.91 0.13 16.62
C GLY A 4 -20.47 -0.47 15.28
N SER A 5 -20.61 0.32 14.23
CA SER A 5 -20.24 0.06 12.84
C SER A 5 -18.79 -0.40 12.66
N GLY A 6 -18.56 -1.71 12.58
CA GLY A 6 -17.31 -2.28 12.08
C GLY A 6 -17.40 -2.51 10.58
N LYS A 7 -17.37 -1.43 9.78
CA LYS A 7 -17.33 -1.51 8.31
C LYS A 7 -16.19 -2.44 7.87
N GLY A 8 -16.53 -3.65 7.45
CA GLY A 8 -15.65 -4.46 6.60
C GLY A 8 -15.26 -3.62 5.40
N GLY A 9 -14.00 -3.18 5.36
CA GLY A 9 -13.50 -2.33 4.29
C GLY A 9 -13.69 -3.05 2.97
N ARG A 10 -14.62 -2.58 2.13
CA ARG A 10 -14.67 -2.92 0.71
C ARG A 10 -13.27 -2.64 0.15
N MET A 11 -12.53 -3.70 -0.18
CA MET A 11 -11.34 -3.60 -1.01
C MET A 11 -11.83 -3.29 -2.42
N ASP A 12 -12.00 -2.00 -2.70
CA ASP A 12 -12.37 -1.48 -4.01
C ASP A 12 -11.11 -1.46 -4.90
N ASP A 13 -11.22 -2.03 -6.11
CA ASP A 13 -10.15 -2.01 -7.10
C ASP A 13 -9.82 -0.57 -7.51
N ARG A 14 -8.67 -0.06 -7.04
CA ARG A 14 -8.25 1.30 -7.38
C ARG A 14 -7.39 1.31 -8.63
N LYS A 15 -7.92 1.95 -9.68
CA LYS A 15 -7.17 2.28 -10.89
C LYS A 15 -6.25 3.46 -10.61
N LEU A 16 -4.95 3.20 -10.61
CA LEU A 16 -3.91 4.21 -10.46
C LEU A 16 -3.13 4.31 -11.77
N THR A 17 -2.75 5.53 -12.12
CA THR A 17 -1.93 5.78 -13.31
C THR A 17 -0.47 5.84 -12.90
N VAL A 18 0.38 5.10 -13.61
CA VAL A 18 1.83 5.23 -13.48
C VAL A 18 2.20 6.65 -13.93
N CYS A 19 2.78 7.43 -13.02
CA CYS A 19 3.20 8.80 -13.30
C CYS A 19 4.72 8.84 -13.46
N TYR A 20 5.22 9.87 -14.13
CA TYR A 20 6.66 10.08 -14.21
C TYR A 20 7.16 10.74 -12.92
N GLY A 21 8.23 10.20 -12.34
CA GLY A 21 8.86 10.78 -11.16
C GLY A 21 9.31 12.22 -11.43
N ARG A 22 8.77 13.20 -10.70
CA ARG A 22 9.20 14.60 -10.84
C ARG A 22 10.53 14.81 -10.14
N GLY A 23 11.54 15.23 -10.90
CA GLY A 23 12.87 15.59 -10.40
C GLY A 23 13.80 16.04 -11.53
N ASN A 24 15.03 16.44 -11.19
CA ASN A 24 16.10 16.75 -12.15
C ASN A 24 16.68 15.46 -12.79
N TYR A 25 15.80 14.60 -13.30
CA TYR A 25 16.21 13.38 -14.00
C TYR A 25 16.19 13.64 -15.50
N LYS A 26 17.28 13.32 -16.19
CA LYS A 26 17.39 13.38 -17.67
C LYS A 26 16.28 12.57 -18.36
N GLN A 27 15.85 11.50 -17.73
CA GLN A 27 14.61 10.77 -18.04
C GLN A 27 13.92 10.44 -16.73
N SER A 28 12.67 10.87 -16.58
CA SER A 28 11.89 10.60 -15.39
C SER A 28 11.52 9.11 -15.35
N PRO A 29 11.93 8.34 -14.32
CA PRO A 29 11.55 6.94 -14.23
C PRO A 29 10.04 6.81 -14.04
N PRO A 30 9.42 5.71 -14.51
CA PRO A 30 8.03 5.40 -14.21
C PRO A 30 7.86 5.13 -12.71
N GLN A 31 6.90 5.79 -12.09
CA GLN A 31 6.62 5.70 -10.66
C GLN A 31 5.15 5.42 -10.41
N ILE A 32 4.88 4.45 -9.54
CA ILE A 32 3.52 4.17 -9.05
C ILE A 32 3.34 4.93 -7.74
N LEU A 33 2.39 5.87 -7.72
CA LEU A 33 2.11 6.68 -6.54
C LEU A 33 0.91 6.08 -5.80
N LEU A 34 1.20 5.35 -4.72
CA LEU A 34 0.17 4.86 -3.81
C LEU A 34 0.00 5.90 -2.70
N GLN A 35 -1.09 6.67 -2.73
CA GLN A 35 -1.38 7.68 -1.73
C GLN A 35 -2.87 7.71 -1.38
N GLY A 36 -3.16 7.95 -0.10
CA GLY A 36 -4.51 8.16 0.41
C GLY A 36 -4.81 7.32 1.65
N LYS A 37 -5.91 7.68 2.35
CA LYS A 37 -6.41 7.01 3.57
C LYS A 37 -6.65 5.51 3.41
N TRP A 38 -6.73 5.05 2.17
CA TRP A 38 -6.94 3.66 1.86
C TRP A 38 -5.74 2.76 2.10
N LEU A 39 -4.52 3.32 2.07
CA LEU A 39 -3.33 2.58 2.50
C LEU A 39 -3.44 2.22 3.97
N GLU A 40 -3.91 3.15 4.79
CA GLU A 40 -4.18 2.94 6.21
C GLU A 40 -5.28 1.89 6.41
N GLN A 41 -6.36 1.96 5.61
CA GLN A 41 -7.43 0.95 5.62
C GLN A 41 -6.94 -0.44 5.19
N ALA A 42 -5.94 -0.51 4.30
CA ALA A 42 -5.30 -1.75 3.88
C ALA A 42 -4.23 -2.26 4.88
N GLY A 43 -4.00 -1.53 5.98
CA GLY A 43 -3.05 -1.91 7.03
C GLY A 43 -1.62 -1.40 6.81
N PHE A 44 -1.40 -0.51 5.84
CA PHE A 44 -0.13 0.17 5.58
C PHE A 44 -0.13 1.55 6.24
N SER A 45 0.77 1.77 7.18
CA SER A 45 0.97 3.07 7.84
C SER A 45 2.31 3.70 7.45
N ALA A 46 2.42 5.02 7.61
CA ALA A 46 3.71 5.69 7.43
C ALA A 46 4.74 5.12 8.42
N GLY A 47 5.90 4.70 7.91
CA GLY A 47 6.94 4.03 8.70
C GLY A 47 6.88 2.50 8.69
N ASP A 48 5.84 1.90 8.11
CA ASP A 48 5.83 0.45 7.91
C ASP A 48 6.91 0.00 6.91
N LYS A 49 7.60 -1.07 7.27
CA LYS A 49 8.49 -1.76 6.33
C LYS A 49 7.64 -2.64 5.44
N ILE A 50 7.71 -2.40 4.14
CA ILE A 50 7.01 -3.20 3.13
C ILE A 50 8.02 -3.93 2.26
N THR A 51 7.61 -5.08 1.74
CA THR A 51 8.31 -5.85 0.72
C THR A 51 7.51 -5.76 -0.57
N VAL A 52 8.17 -5.36 -1.64
CA VAL A 52 7.57 -5.30 -2.98
C VAL A 52 8.17 -6.41 -3.82
N LYS A 53 7.33 -7.34 -4.26
CA LYS A 53 7.71 -8.37 -5.24
C LYS A 53 7.29 -7.91 -6.63
N CYS A 54 8.27 -7.72 -7.50
CA CYS A 54 8.05 -7.37 -8.90
C CYS A 54 7.91 -8.66 -9.72
N GLN A 55 6.74 -8.90 -10.29
CA GLN A 55 6.46 -9.95 -11.26
C GLN A 55 6.07 -9.32 -12.60
N GLN A 56 6.11 -10.11 -13.68
CA GLN A 56 5.76 -9.61 -15.01
C GLN A 56 4.29 -9.17 -15.04
N GLY A 57 4.05 -7.85 -15.14
CA GLY A 57 2.71 -7.26 -15.13
C GLY A 57 2.05 -7.11 -13.75
N GLN A 58 2.74 -7.49 -12.66
CA GLN A 58 2.15 -7.45 -11.31
C GLN A 58 3.19 -7.05 -10.26
N LEU A 59 2.81 -6.14 -9.36
CA LEU A 59 3.59 -5.86 -8.15
C LEU A 59 2.77 -6.29 -6.93
N ILE A 60 3.34 -7.18 -6.12
CA ILE A 60 2.75 -7.59 -4.84
C ILE A 60 3.44 -6.83 -3.73
N ILE A 61 2.67 -6.01 -3.02
CA ILE A 61 3.16 -5.24 -1.88
C ILE A 61 2.67 -5.92 -0.61
N THR A 62 3.59 -6.35 0.23
CA THR A 62 3.28 -7.03 1.49
C THR A 62 3.93 -6.26 2.62
N LYS A 63 3.17 -5.96 3.68
CA LYS A 63 3.75 -5.40 4.91
C LYS A 63 4.63 -6.48 5.55
N ASN A 64 5.90 -6.15 5.77
CA ASN A 64 6.80 -7.02 6.49
C ASN A 64 6.41 -6.95 7.97
N GLY A 65 5.46 -7.81 8.35
CA GLY A 65 5.15 -8.03 9.76
C GLY A 65 6.45 -8.40 10.44
N LYS A 66 6.98 -7.51 11.28
CA LYS A 66 7.82 -7.97 12.38
C LYS A 66 6.90 -8.97 13.08
N ARG A 67 7.23 -10.26 13.02
CA ARG A 67 6.63 -11.25 13.91
C ARG A 67 6.81 -10.64 15.30
N ALA A 68 5.76 -10.01 15.82
CA ALA A 68 5.46 -10.14 17.23
C ALA A 68 5.05 -11.59 17.32
N ASP A 69 6.08 -12.43 17.45
CA ASP A 69 5.96 -13.77 17.95
C ASP A 69 5.26 -13.61 19.28
N SER A 70 3.94 -13.83 19.27
CA SER A 70 3.17 -14.04 20.47
C SER A 70 3.60 -15.40 21.00
N THR A 71 4.63 -15.39 21.83
CA THR A 71 4.97 -16.40 22.82
C THR A 71 5.77 -15.61 23.87
N GLU A 72 5.45 -15.55 25.14
CA GLU A 72 4.47 -16.18 26.03
C GLU A 72 4.34 -15.21 27.23
#